data_AF-A0A840BPZ8-F1
#
_entry.id   AF-A0A840BPZ8-F1
#
_cell.length_a   1.000
_cell.length_b   1.000
_cell.length_c   1.000
_cell.angle_alpha   90.00
_cell.angle_beta   90.00
_cell.angle_gamma   90.00
#
_symmetry.space_group_name_H-M   'P 1'
#
loop_
_entity.id
_entity.type
_entity.pdbx_description
1 polymer ?
#
loop_
_entity_poly.entity_id
_entity_poly.type
_entity_poly.pdbx_seq_one_letter_code
_entity_poly.pdbx_strand_id
1 'polypeptide(L)'
;MNVRLLALSILTLSLGACASLSEKECRTADWEHIGYRDGSKGADRTRVADHDEACGKVGIRVDERAWSRGYETGLQQYCTPQNAINVGLAGDSYGGVCPPALDARFNDAYRVARSVYDQRQRVSSLDYRRRTLEGKLDKAGSDEERHNIRNDLSRLDRELREERDRLYYEESRLERYTRPL
;
A
#
# COMPACT_ATOMS: atom_id res chain seq x y z
N MET A 1 -55.29 19.41 15.27
CA MET A 1 -55.02 20.31 14.11
C MET A 1 -53.58 20.80 14.23
N ASN A 2 -52.61 20.56 13.34
CA ASN A 2 -52.57 19.90 12.05
C ASN A 2 -51.15 19.39 11.78
N VAL A 3 -51.14 18.23 11.12
CA VAL A 3 -50.09 17.60 10.29
C VAL A 3 -49.27 18.60 9.47
N ARG A 4 -47.94 18.56 9.59
CA ARG A 4 -46.95 18.78 8.50
C ARG A 4 -45.68 17.99 8.85
N LEU A 5 -45.55 16.75 8.38
CA LEU A 5 -44.68 16.41 7.24
C LEU A 5 -43.28 17.02 7.36
N LEU A 6 -42.43 16.44 8.23
CA LEU A 6 -40.98 16.50 8.04
C LEU A 6 -40.57 15.19 7.39
N ALA A 7 -40.65 15.23 6.06
CA ALA A 7 -40.14 14.22 5.17
C ALA A 7 -38.60 14.18 5.24
N LEU A 8 -38.08 12.95 5.09
CA LEU A 8 -36.82 12.59 4.46
C LEU A 8 -35.55 13.27 4.96
N SER A 9 -34.71 12.48 5.61
CA SER A 9 -33.39 12.11 5.05
C SER A 9 -32.88 10.89 5.81
N ILE A 10 -33.40 9.71 5.46
CA ILE A 10 -32.66 8.47 5.73
C ILE A 10 -31.46 8.53 4.80
N LEU A 11 -30.35 9.05 5.32
CA LEU A 11 -29.05 8.90 4.69
C LEU A 11 -28.69 7.41 4.84
N THR A 12 -29.18 6.59 3.92
CA THR A 12 -28.65 5.25 3.70
C THR A 12 -27.20 5.43 3.30
N LEU A 13 -26.32 5.39 4.30
CA LEU A 13 -24.93 5.00 4.13
C LEU A 13 -24.98 3.56 3.61
N SER A 14 -25.15 3.40 2.31
CA SER A 14 -24.75 2.17 1.65
C SER A 14 -23.25 2.10 1.83
N LEU A 15 -22.82 1.41 2.90
CA LEU A 15 -21.52 0.77 2.91
C LEU A 15 -21.55 -0.14 1.70
N GLY A 16 -21.06 0.37 0.57
CA GLY A 16 -20.78 -0.46 -0.58
C GLY A 16 -19.79 -1.49 -0.07
N ALA A 17 -20.27 -2.71 0.18
CA ALA A 17 -19.42 -3.88 0.12
C ALA A 17 -18.59 -3.69 -1.13
N CYS A 18 -17.25 -3.78 -1.04
CA CYS A 18 -16.32 -3.57 -2.14
C CYS A 18 -16.72 -4.47 -3.33
N ALA A 19 -17.68 -4.01 -4.11
CA ALA A 19 -18.32 -4.81 -5.14
C ALA A 19 -17.26 -5.01 -6.21
N SER A 20 -16.94 -6.26 -6.47
CA SER A 20 -15.83 -6.60 -7.35
C SER A 20 -16.10 -6.17 -8.79
N LEU A 21 -17.37 -6.29 -9.22
CA LEU A 21 -17.90 -5.87 -10.51
C LEU A 21 -19.34 -5.35 -10.34
N SER A 22 -19.73 -4.40 -11.18
CA SER A 22 -21.12 -3.96 -11.35
C SER A 22 -21.94 -4.95 -12.18
N GLU A 23 -23.27 -4.88 -12.10
CA GLU A 23 -24.16 -5.69 -12.94
C GLU A 23 -23.85 -5.54 -14.45
N LYS A 24 -23.58 -4.30 -14.89
CA LYS A 24 -23.22 -4.04 -16.28
C LYS A 24 -21.93 -4.77 -16.68
N GLU A 25 -20.91 -4.71 -15.82
CA GLU A 25 -19.65 -5.42 -16.06
C GLU A 25 -19.83 -6.93 -16.07
N CYS A 26 -20.67 -7.49 -15.19
CA CYS A 26 -21.01 -8.91 -15.21
C CYS A 26 -21.68 -9.33 -16.53
N ARG A 27 -22.62 -8.52 -17.03
CA ARG A 27 -23.37 -8.81 -18.27
C ARG A 27 -22.51 -8.76 -19.53
N THR A 28 -21.43 -8.01 -19.51
CA THR A 28 -20.49 -7.87 -20.64
C THR A 28 -19.12 -8.43 -20.32
N ALA A 29 -19.03 -9.37 -19.36
CA ALA A 29 -17.76 -9.84 -18.83
C ALA A 29 -16.97 -10.63 -19.89
N ASP A 30 -15.76 -10.15 -20.17
CA ASP A 30 -14.69 -10.98 -20.71
C ASP A 30 -13.82 -11.44 -19.53
N TRP A 31 -14.05 -12.69 -19.10
CA TRP A 31 -13.41 -13.22 -17.90
C TRP A 31 -11.89 -13.31 -18.03
N GLU A 32 -11.37 -13.60 -19.23
CA GLU A 32 -9.93 -13.63 -19.47
C GLU A 32 -9.33 -12.23 -19.37
N HIS A 33 -9.98 -11.23 -19.94
CA HIS A 33 -9.54 -9.83 -19.79
C HIS A 33 -9.62 -9.34 -18.34
N ILE A 34 -10.68 -9.69 -17.62
CA ILE A 34 -10.84 -9.35 -16.19
C ILE A 34 -9.71 -9.99 -15.38
N GLY A 35 -9.42 -11.28 -15.62
CA GLY A 35 -8.30 -11.98 -15.00
C GLY A 35 -6.99 -11.27 -15.25
N TYR A 36 -6.69 -10.92 -16.50
CA TYR A 36 -5.49 -10.17 -16.86
C TYR A 36 -5.36 -8.85 -16.11
N ARG A 37 -6.44 -8.08 -16.01
CA ARG A 37 -6.47 -6.82 -15.26
C ARG A 37 -6.22 -7.02 -13.77
N ASP A 38 -6.76 -8.08 -13.18
CA ASP A 38 -6.56 -8.38 -11.76
C ASP A 38 -5.12 -8.84 -11.49
N GLY A 39 -4.60 -9.74 -12.32
CA GLY A 39 -3.22 -10.23 -12.22
C GLY A 39 -2.17 -9.13 -12.44
N SER A 40 -2.40 -8.23 -13.41
CA SER A 40 -1.50 -7.08 -13.66
C SER A 40 -1.47 -6.06 -12.54
N LYS A 41 -2.47 -6.08 -11.64
CA LYS A 41 -2.50 -5.29 -10.40
C LYS A 41 -1.97 -6.05 -9.18
N GLY A 42 -1.61 -7.32 -9.33
CA GLY A 42 -1.21 -8.18 -8.22
C GLY A 42 -2.32 -8.41 -7.21
N ALA A 43 -3.58 -8.40 -7.66
CA ALA A 43 -4.73 -8.72 -6.81
C ALA A 43 -4.59 -10.14 -6.24
N ASP A 44 -5.11 -10.40 -5.04
CA ASP A 44 -5.08 -11.75 -4.47
C ASP A 44 -5.89 -12.73 -5.32
N ARG A 45 -5.50 -14.02 -5.33
CA ARG A 45 -6.19 -15.05 -6.12
C ARG A 45 -7.65 -15.23 -5.70
N THR A 46 -7.99 -14.93 -4.46
CA THR A 46 -9.36 -14.95 -3.93
C THR A 46 -10.28 -13.93 -4.62
N ARG A 47 -9.73 -12.96 -5.36
CA ARG A 47 -10.51 -11.95 -6.09
C ARG A 47 -11.53 -12.53 -7.07
N VAL A 48 -11.27 -13.73 -7.61
CA VAL A 48 -12.23 -14.45 -8.46
C VAL A 48 -13.51 -14.84 -7.72
N ALA A 49 -13.41 -15.15 -6.42
CA ALA A 49 -14.56 -15.47 -5.59
C ALA A 49 -15.41 -14.22 -5.33
N ASP A 50 -14.78 -13.06 -5.15
CA ASP A 50 -15.50 -11.77 -5.04
C ASP A 50 -16.30 -11.48 -6.33
N HIS A 51 -15.73 -11.82 -7.49
CA HIS A 51 -16.43 -11.70 -8.78
C HIS A 51 -17.62 -12.65 -8.88
N ASP A 52 -17.46 -13.91 -8.46
CA ASP A 52 -18.56 -14.90 -8.48
C ASP A 52 -19.69 -14.50 -7.54
N GLU A 53 -19.37 -13.99 -6.35
CA GLU A 53 -20.38 -13.47 -5.43
C GLU A 53 -21.12 -12.27 -6.00
N ALA A 54 -20.40 -11.32 -6.62
CA ALA A 54 -21.00 -10.11 -7.19
C ALA A 54 -21.90 -10.43 -8.40
N CYS A 55 -21.41 -11.24 -9.34
CA CYS A 55 -22.15 -11.57 -10.56
C CYS A 55 -23.21 -12.65 -10.33
N GLY A 56 -23.04 -13.51 -9.33
CA GLY A 56 -24.03 -14.50 -8.92
C GLY A 56 -25.36 -13.87 -8.46
N LYS A 57 -25.30 -12.66 -7.87
CA LYS A 57 -26.51 -11.88 -7.49
C LYS A 57 -27.41 -11.52 -8.67
N VAL A 58 -26.86 -11.49 -9.89
CA VAL A 58 -27.60 -11.24 -11.14
C VAL A 58 -27.68 -12.48 -12.03
N GLY A 59 -27.40 -13.66 -11.48
CA GLY A 59 -27.53 -14.95 -12.17
C GLY A 59 -26.37 -15.28 -13.12
N ILE A 60 -25.25 -14.57 -13.05
CA ILE A 60 -24.07 -14.78 -13.90
C ILE A 60 -22.99 -15.50 -13.11
N ARG A 61 -22.40 -16.56 -13.68
CA ARG A 61 -21.27 -17.29 -13.09
C ARG A 61 -19.96 -16.90 -13.75
N VAL A 62 -18.88 -16.91 -12.97
CA VAL A 62 -17.53 -16.65 -13.49
C VAL A 62 -17.04 -17.86 -14.29
N ASP A 63 -16.44 -17.61 -15.46
CA ASP A 63 -15.57 -18.60 -16.09
C ASP A 63 -14.19 -18.56 -15.42
N GLU A 64 -14.03 -19.35 -14.36
CA GLU A 64 -12.79 -19.38 -13.57
C GLU A 64 -11.57 -19.79 -14.40
N ARG A 65 -11.76 -20.62 -15.43
CA ARG A 65 -10.66 -21.06 -16.29
C ARG A 65 -10.19 -19.91 -17.18
N ALA A 66 -11.12 -19.16 -17.78
CA ALA A 66 -10.80 -17.96 -18.54
C ALA A 66 -10.12 -16.91 -17.66
N TRP A 67 -10.71 -16.62 -16.49
CA TRP A 67 -10.11 -15.70 -15.53
C TRP A 67 -8.71 -16.13 -15.10
N SER A 68 -8.49 -17.41 -14.78
CA SER A 68 -7.17 -17.90 -14.35
C SER A 68 -6.10 -17.74 -15.44
N ARG A 69 -6.41 -18.02 -16.71
CA ARG A 69 -5.47 -17.82 -17.83
C ARG A 69 -5.07 -16.36 -17.98
N GLY A 70 -6.06 -15.47 -17.93
CA GLY A 70 -5.83 -14.04 -17.96
C GLY A 70 -4.97 -13.59 -16.78
N TYR A 71 -5.33 -14.03 -15.58
CA TYR A 71 -4.65 -13.70 -14.32
C TYR A 71 -3.18 -14.10 -14.31
N GLU A 72 -2.86 -15.31 -14.75
CA GLU A 72 -1.47 -15.78 -14.90
C GLU A 72 -0.68 -14.92 -15.90
N THR A 73 -1.30 -14.51 -17.00
CA THR A 73 -0.69 -13.60 -17.98
C THR A 73 -0.47 -12.20 -17.40
N GLY A 74 -1.45 -11.69 -16.65
CA GLY A 74 -1.35 -10.40 -15.95
C GLY A 74 -0.23 -10.41 -14.90
N LEU A 75 -0.08 -11.51 -14.17
CA LEU A 75 1.01 -11.65 -13.19
C LEU A 75 2.39 -11.55 -13.82
N GLN A 76 2.58 -11.93 -15.09
CA GLN A 76 3.87 -11.72 -15.75
C GLN A 76 4.23 -10.23 -15.88
N GLN A 77 3.23 -9.35 -16.00
CA GLN A 77 3.43 -7.90 -16.03
C GLN A 77 3.65 -7.33 -14.62
N TYR A 78 2.94 -7.85 -13.62
CA TYR A 78 3.10 -7.42 -12.23
C TYR A 78 4.43 -7.88 -11.63
N CYS A 79 4.81 -9.14 -11.87
CA CYS A 79 5.94 -9.81 -11.23
C CYS A 79 7.29 -9.48 -11.90
N THR A 80 7.57 -8.19 -12.04
CA THR A 80 8.83 -7.68 -12.56
C THR A 80 9.67 -7.08 -11.42
N PRO A 81 11.01 -7.14 -11.48
CA PRO A 81 11.87 -6.50 -10.49
C PRO A 81 11.60 -5.00 -10.36
N GLN A 82 11.32 -4.31 -11.47
CA GLN A 82 11.00 -2.88 -11.46
C GLN A 82 9.71 -2.59 -10.69
N ASN A 83 8.66 -3.39 -10.90
CA ASN A 83 7.42 -3.22 -10.14
C ASN A 83 7.59 -3.57 -8.66
N ALA A 84 8.39 -4.60 -8.33
CA ALA A 84 8.72 -4.94 -6.95
C ALA A 84 9.35 -3.75 -6.20
N ILE A 85 10.26 -3.03 -6.87
CA ILE A 85 10.88 -1.82 -6.34
C ILE A 85 9.82 -0.74 -6.10
N ASN A 86 8.93 -0.52 -7.06
CA ASN A 86 7.85 0.48 -6.93
C ASN A 86 6.92 0.15 -5.74
N VAL A 87 6.47 -1.10 -5.64
CA VAL A 87 5.62 -1.59 -4.53
C VAL A 87 6.32 -1.41 -3.19
N GLY A 88 7.60 -1.80 -3.09
CA GLY A 88 8.37 -1.67 -1.85
C GLY A 88 8.59 -0.21 -1.45
N LEU A 89 8.93 0.67 -2.40
CA LEU A 89 9.14 2.10 -2.17
C LEU A 89 7.85 2.86 -1.85
N ALA A 90 6.70 2.40 -2.34
CA ALA A 90 5.39 2.94 -2.01
C ALA A 90 4.97 2.58 -0.57
N GLY A 91 5.61 1.58 0.04
CA GLY A 91 5.18 1.07 1.33
C GLY A 91 3.94 0.18 1.26
N ASP A 92 3.67 -0.38 0.08
CA ASP A 92 2.63 -1.40 -0.10
C ASP A 92 3.13 -2.76 0.39
N SER A 93 2.18 -3.65 0.72
CA SER A 93 2.49 -5.04 1.08
C SER A 93 2.48 -5.93 -0.15
N TYR A 94 3.46 -6.81 -0.27
CA TYR A 94 3.44 -7.86 -1.28
C TYR A 94 2.67 -9.10 -0.79
N GLY A 95 1.63 -9.51 -1.54
CA GLY A 95 0.74 -10.62 -1.20
C GLY A 95 1.22 -12.02 -1.58
N GLY A 96 2.45 -12.18 -2.11
CA GLY A 96 2.96 -13.50 -2.49
C GLY A 96 2.29 -14.10 -3.73
N VAL A 97 1.78 -13.25 -4.63
CA VAL A 97 1.00 -13.68 -5.80
C VAL A 97 1.86 -14.13 -6.99
N CYS A 98 3.18 -13.89 -6.97
CA CYS A 98 4.02 -14.21 -8.10
C CYS A 98 4.24 -15.73 -8.27
N PRO A 99 4.30 -16.22 -9.53
CA PRO A 99 4.65 -17.60 -9.79
C PRO A 99 6.06 -17.93 -9.25
N PRO A 100 6.33 -19.19 -8.86
CA PRO A 100 7.61 -19.58 -8.25
C PRO A 100 8.85 -19.18 -9.06
N ALA A 101 8.77 -19.18 -10.39
CA ALA A 101 9.87 -18.79 -11.27
C ALA A 101 10.25 -17.30 -11.19
N LEU A 102 9.31 -16.43 -10.79
CA LEU A 102 9.49 -14.98 -10.69
C LEU A 102 9.58 -14.50 -9.25
N ASP A 103 8.96 -15.22 -8.31
CA ASP A 103 8.80 -14.82 -6.91
C ASP A 103 10.13 -14.49 -6.22
N ALA A 104 11.17 -15.32 -6.40
CA ALA A 104 12.46 -15.10 -5.75
C ALA A 104 13.09 -13.74 -6.12
N ARG A 105 13.06 -13.37 -7.41
CA ARG A 105 13.62 -12.09 -7.88
C ARG A 105 12.74 -10.91 -7.49
N PHE A 106 11.42 -11.08 -7.55
CA PHE A 106 10.46 -10.06 -7.13
C PHE A 106 10.63 -9.76 -5.63
N ASN A 107 10.62 -10.80 -4.79
CA ASN A 107 10.71 -10.67 -3.35
C ASN A 107 12.03 -10.01 -2.90
N ASP A 108 13.15 -10.37 -3.51
CA ASP A 108 14.44 -9.75 -3.19
C ASP A 108 14.45 -8.24 -3.48
N ALA A 109 14.01 -7.85 -4.68
CA ALA A 109 13.90 -6.44 -5.06
C ALA A 109 12.88 -5.68 -4.19
N TYR A 110 11.73 -6.29 -3.90
CA TYR A 110 10.70 -5.75 -3.01
C TYR A 110 11.26 -5.49 -1.61
N ARG A 111 11.99 -6.44 -1.02
CA ARG A 111 12.53 -6.33 0.34
C ARG A 111 13.55 -5.20 0.47
N VAL A 112 14.41 -5.01 -0.52
CA VAL A 112 15.39 -3.91 -0.53
C VAL A 112 14.69 -2.56 -0.70
N ALA A 113 13.68 -2.48 -1.57
CA ALA A 113 12.90 -1.26 -1.70
C ALA A 113 12.08 -0.94 -0.43
N ARG A 114 11.53 -1.99 0.20
CA ARG A 114 10.75 -1.88 1.44
C ARG A 114 11.60 -1.38 2.61
N SER A 115 12.85 -1.83 2.75
CA SER A 115 13.75 -1.33 3.79
C SER A 115 14.03 0.16 3.65
N VAL A 116 14.17 0.66 2.42
CA VAL A 116 14.28 2.10 2.15
C VAL A 116 13.02 2.85 2.61
N TYR A 117 11.83 2.35 2.27
CA TYR A 117 10.58 2.96 2.73
C TYR A 117 10.50 3.01 4.26
N ASP A 118 10.72 1.88 4.93
CA ASP A 118 10.62 1.79 6.40
C ASP A 118 11.63 2.72 7.08
N GLN A 119 12.85 2.82 6.53
CA GLN A 119 13.88 3.71 7.03
C GLN A 119 13.53 5.20 6.82
N ARG A 120 12.92 5.56 5.67
CA ARG A 120 12.38 6.92 5.44
C ARG A 120 11.30 7.27 6.45
N GLN A 121 10.39 6.33 6.76
CA GLN A 121 9.37 6.53 7.79
C GLN A 121 9.99 6.76 9.17
N ARG A 122 11.06 6.03 9.52
CA ARG A 122 11.78 6.23 10.79
C ARG A 122 12.40 7.62 10.88
N VAL A 123 13.11 8.05 9.84
CA VAL A 123 13.71 9.40 9.77
C VAL A 123 12.62 10.48 9.87
N SER A 124 11.53 10.35 9.12
CA SER A 124 10.41 11.30 9.15
C SER A 124 9.77 11.41 10.54
N SER A 125 9.55 10.28 11.22
CA SER A 125 9.02 10.26 12.58
C SER A 125 9.95 10.94 13.60
N LEU A 126 11.26 10.73 13.49
CA LEU A 126 12.24 11.41 14.32
C LEU A 126 12.30 12.91 14.06
N ASP A 127 12.26 13.33 12.79
CA ASP A 127 12.20 14.74 12.41
C ASP A 127 10.93 15.42 12.95
N TYR A 128 9.77 14.75 12.91
CA TYR A 128 8.54 15.26 13.52
C TYR A 128 8.67 15.42 15.05
N ARG A 129 9.24 14.43 15.72
CA ARG A 129 9.51 14.50 17.18
C ARG A 129 10.47 15.65 17.51
N ARG A 130 11.48 15.88 16.67
CA ARG A 130 12.43 16.99 16.80
C ARG A 130 11.73 18.34 16.78
N ARG A 131 10.92 18.58 15.73
CA ARG A 131 10.13 19.81 15.59
C ARG A 131 9.16 20.01 16.75
N THR A 132 8.58 18.93 17.26
CA THR A 132 7.70 18.98 18.44
C THR A 132 8.45 19.43 19.68
N LEU A 133 9.66 18.92 19.92
CA LEU A 133 10.51 19.33 21.05
C LEU A 133 11.02 20.76 20.89
N GLU A 134 11.39 21.18 19.67
CA GLU A 134 11.76 22.57 19.37
C GLU A 134 10.61 23.53 19.72
N GLY A 135 9.39 23.23 19.27
CA GLY A 135 8.22 24.04 19.60
C GLY A 135 7.83 24.03 21.09
N LYS A 136 8.23 23.01 21.86
CA LYS A 136 8.10 22.99 23.32
C LYS A 136 9.18 23.85 23.98
N LEU A 137 10.42 23.79 23.48
CA LEU A 137 11.52 24.59 23.99
C LEU A 137 11.21 26.09 23.91
N ASP A 138 10.60 26.54 22.82
CA ASP A 138 10.18 27.93 22.61
C ASP A 138 9.14 28.40 23.63
N LYS A 139 8.31 27.47 24.14
CA LYS A 139 7.22 27.74 25.09
C LYS A 139 7.60 27.44 26.54
N ALA A 140 8.81 26.95 26.79
CA ALA A 140 9.23 26.48 28.10
C ALA A 140 9.23 27.63 29.12
N GLY A 141 8.60 27.39 30.27
CA GLY A 141 8.38 28.40 31.30
C GLY A 141 9.52 28.51 32.32
N SER A 142 10.37 27.49 32.42
CA SER A 142 11.46 27.42 33.39
C SER A 142 12.79 26.97 32.78
N ASP A 143 13.89 27.29 33.44
CA ASP A 143 15.23 26.86 32.99
C ASP A 143 15.44 25.35 33.12
N GLU A 144 14.82 24.72 34.12
CA GLU A 144 14.80 23.27 34.27
C GLU A 144 14.11 22.57 33.08
N GLU A 145 12.94 23.08 32.67
CA GLU A 145 12.22 22.56 31.50
C GLU A 145 13.06 22.72 30.22
N ARG A 146 13.67 23.89 30.02
CA ARG A 146 14.57 24.14 28.88
C ARG A 146 15.76 23.19 28.88
N HIS A 147 16.38 22.96 30.03
CA HIS A 147 17.50 22.05 30.17
C HIS A 147 17.11 20.61 29.78
N ASN A 148 15.97 20.12 30.29
CA ASN A 148 15.50 18.77 29.99
C ASN A 148 15.17 18.60 28.50
N ILE A 149 14.48 19.56 27.88
CA ILE A 149 14.16 19.51 26.44
C ILE A 149 15.44 19.55 25.58
N ARG A 150 16.44 20.36 25.94
CA ARG A 150 17.73 20.41 25.22
C ARG A 150 18.49 19.07 25.30
N ASN A 151 18.42 18.38 26.43
CA ASN A 151 19.02 17.05 26.57
C ASN A 151 18.32 16.01 25.68
N ASP A 152 16.98 16.06 25.63
CA ASP A 152 16.20 15.20 24.76
C ASP A 152 16.46 15.48 23.27
N LEU A 153 16.51 16.76 22.88
CA LEU A 153 16.90 17.17 21.52
C LEU A 153 18.30 16.65 21.17
N SER A 154 19.27 16.80 22.08
CA SER A 154 20.65 16.33 21.85
C SER A 154 20.72 14.81 21.65
N ARG A 155 19.90 14.04 22.37
CA ARG A 155 19.78 12.59 22.20
C ARG A 155 19.11 12.24 20.87
N LEU A 156 18.00 12.90 20.55
CA LEU A 156 17.25 12.69 19.31
C LEU A 156 18.09 13.04 18.07
N ASP A 157 18.88 14.13 18.13
CA ASP A 157 19.75 14.54 17.03
C ASP A 157 20.87 13.52 16.75
N ARG A 158 21.37 12.81 17.78
CA ARG A 158 22.30 11.69 17.58
C ARG A 158 21.61 10.53 16.86
N GLU A 159 20.43 10.13 17.34
CA GLU A 159 19.64 9.06 16.73
C GLU A 159 19.29 9.40 15.27
N LEU A 160 18.85 10.63 15.00
CA LEU A 160 18.50 11.08 13.65
C LEU A 160 19.68 11.02 12.68
N ARG A 161 20.91 11.35 13.13
CA ARG A 161 22.12 11.20 12.30
C ARG A 161 22.36 9.74 11.95
N GLU A 162 22.32 8.85 12.94
CA GLU A 162 22.51 7.41 12.72
C GLU A 162 21.47 6.83 11.76
N GLU A 163 20.19 7.21 11.90
CA GLU A 163 19.13 6.72 11.02
C GLU A 163 19.21 7.30 9.61
N ARG A 164 19.77 8.51 9.43
CA ARG A 164 20.06 9.08 8.10
C ARG A 164 21.22 8.36 7.41
N ASP A 165 22.27 8.00 8.15
CA ASP A 165 23.38 7.22 7.60
C ASP A 165 22.92 5.82 7.17
N ARG A 166 22.03 5.19 7.95
CA ARG A 166 21.37 3.93 7.57
C ARG A 166 20.50 4.09 6.32
N LEU A 167 19.72 5.17 6.22
CA LEU A 167 18.92 5.45 5.03
C LEU A 167 19.81 5.54 3.79
N TYR A 168 20.90 6.30 3.87
CA TYR A 168 21.86 6.42 2.78
C TYR A 168 22.43 5.06 2.34
N TYR A 169 22.74 4.19 3.30
CA TYR A 169 23.20 2.82 3.01
C TYR A 169 22.13 1.98 2.30
N GLU A 170 20.88 2.00 2.77
CA GLU A 170 19.77 1.27 2.14
C GLU A 170 19.47 1.80 0.72
N GLU A 171 19.53 3.12 0.51
CA GLU A 171 19.37 3.73 -0.82
C GLU A 171 20.50 3.29 -1.77
N SER A 172 21.75 3.27 -1.28
CA SER A 172 22.91 2.76 -2.04
C SER A 172 22.79 1.28 -2.39
N ARG A 173 22.16 0.47 -1.53
CA ARG A 173 21.85 -0.94 -1.82
C ARG A 173 20.83 -1.05 -2.95
N LEU A 174 19.78 -0.24 -2.91
CA LEU A 174 18.71 -0.23 -3.91
C LEU A 174 19.24 0.20 -5.29
N GLU A 175 20.16 1.15 -5.36
CA GLU A 175 20.77 1.59 -6.63
C GLU A 175 21.43 0.44 -7.41
N ARG A 176 21.91 -0.61 -6.72
CA ARG A 176 22.49 -1.77 -7.40
C ARG A 176 21.46 -2.59 -8.17
N TYR A 177 20.18 -2.49 -7.83
CA TYR A 177 19.08 -3.16 -8.53
C TYR A 177 18.57 -2.35 -9.72
N THR A 178 18.83 -1.04 -9.76
CA THR A 178 18.30 -0.14 -10.79
C THR A 178 19.33 0.22 -11.87
N ARG A 179 20.61 -0.14 -11.69
CA ARG A 179 21.64 0.07 -12.71
C ARG A 179 21.43 -0.86 -13.91
N PRO A 180 21.34 -0.31 -15.14
CA PRO A 180 21.46 -1.12 -16.36
C PRO A 180 22.81 -1.84 -16.38
N LEU A 181 22.84 -3.09 -16.83
CA LEU A 181 24.07 -3.82 -17.15
C LEU A 181 24.78 -3.17 -18.34
#